data_AF-A0A1Z4N1L7-F1
#
_entry.id   AF-A0A1Z4N1L7-F1
#
_cell.length_a   1.000
_cell.length_b   1.000
_cell.length_c   1.000
_cell.angle_alpha   90.00
_cell.angle_beta   90.00
_cell.angle_gamma   90.00
#
_symmetry.space_group_name_H-M   'P 1'
#
loop_
_entity.id
_entity.type
_entity.pdbx_description
1 polymer ?
#
loop_
_entity_poly.entity_id
_entity_poly.type
_entity_poly.pdbx_seq_one_letter_code
_entity_poly.pdbx_strand_id
1 'polypeptide(L)'
;MSDNIKPVELSAEELDIVAGGAAIATNAENRNFSDEQASAIIIGANGGIASFTTQKTAVSEQKLQDIRFTGDDLPGIPGGFFSA
;
A
#
# COMPACT_ATOMS: atom_id res chain seq x y z
N MET A 1 -30.17 37.92 23.34
CA MET A 1 -29.12 38.41 22.42
C MET A 1 -29.16 37.52 21.20
N SER A 2 -29.62 38.03 20.05
CA SER A 2 -29.47 37.29 18.79
C SER A 2 -28.10 37.65 18.25
N ASP A 3 -27.13 36.75 18.41
CA ASP A 3 -25.82 36.93 17.77
C ASP A 3 -26.02 36.91 16.27
N ASN A 4 -25.98 38.09 15.68
CA ASN A 4 -26.03 38.32 14.25
C ASN A 4 -24.64 37.98 13.68
N ILE A 5 -24.28 36.70 13.70
CA ILE A 5 -23.06 36.21 13.07
C ILE A 5 -23.29 36.31 11.57
N LYS A 6 -22.81 37.41 10.98
CA LYS A 6 -22.66 37.51 9.54
C LYS A 6 -21.57 36.52 9.10
N PRO A 7 -21.75 35.78 8.00
CA PRO A 7 -20.69 34.94 7.46
C PRO A 7 -19.45 35.80 7.21
N VAL A 8 -18.31 35.41 7.77
CA VAL A 8 -17.03 36.02 7.46
C VAL A 8 -16.46 35.29 6.26
N GLU A 9 -16.16 36.03 5.19
CA GLU A 9 -15.47 35.50 4.01
C GLU A 9 -14.03 35.18 4.42
N LEU A 10 -13.65 33.91 4.31
CA LEU A 10 -12.29 33.44 4.57
C LEU A 10 -11.47 33.50 3.28
N SER A 11 -10.20 33.86 3.39
CA SER A 11 -9.24 33.78 2.28
C SER A 11 -9.01 32.32 1.85
N ALA A 12 -8.47 32.13 0.64
CA ALA A 12 -8.18 30.79 0.14
C ALA A 12 -7.18 30.03 1.03
N GLU A 13 -6.21 30.72 1.63
CA GLU A 13 -5.29 30.12 2.60
C GLU A 13 -5.99 29.74 3.91
N GLU A 14 -6.90 30.57 4.42
CA GLU A 14 -7.67 30.25 5.64
C GLU A 14 -8.64 29.08 5.42
N LEU A 15 -9.22 28.96 4.22
CA LEU A 15 -10.06 27.83 3.84
C LEU A 15 -9.27 26.52 3.77
N ASP A 16 -8.02 26.54 3.29
CA ASP A 16 -7.15 25.35 3.25
C ASP A 16 -6.73 24.90 4.66
N ILE A 17 -6.48 25.87 5.55
CA ILE A 17 -6.20 25.62 6.97
C ILE A 17 -7.42 25.02 7.67
N VAL A 18 -8.63 25.55 7.43
CA VAL A 18 -9.89 25.03 8.00
C VAL A 18 -10.24 23.66 7.43
N ALA A 19 -9.94 23.40 6.16
CA ALA A 19 -10.13 22.09 5.53
C ALA A 19 -9.04 21.06 5.92
N GLY A 20 -8.04 21.48 6.69
CA GLY A 20 -7.01 20.66 7.31
C GLY A 20 -6.07 19.91 6.34
N GLY A 21 -5.95 20.40 5.10
CA GLY A 21 -5.07 19.85 4.08
C GLY A 21 -5.40 18.41 3.63
N ALA A 22 -4.98 18.06 2.41
CA ALA A 22 -5.08 16.69 1.90
C ALA A 22 -3.71 16.01 1.91
N ALA A 23 -3.62 14.83 2.51
CA ALA A 23 -2.40 14.01 2.49
C ALA A 23 -2.68 12.65 1.84
N ILE A 24 -1.70 12.13 1.12
CA ILE A 24 -1.78 10.82 0.45
C ILE A 24 -0.57 9.99 0.88
N ALA A 25 -0.83 8.76 1.34
CA ALA A 25 0.17 7.75 1.60
C ALA A 25 -0.06 6.55 0.67
N THR A 26 0.90 6.30 -0.22
CA THR A 26 0.86 5.17 -1.17
C THR A 26 1.85 4.10 -0.71
N ASN A 27 1.37 2.87 -0.57
CA ASN A 27 2.17 1.68 -0.33
C ASN A 27 2.02 0.71 -1.51
N ALA A 28 3.13 0.35 -2.16
CA ALA A 28 3.16 -0.60 -3.25
C ALA A 28 4.10 -1.77 -2.89
N GLU A 29 3.62 -3.00 -3.01
CA GLU A 29 4.37 -4.22 -2.74
C GLU A 29 4.29 -5.15 -3.96
N ASN A 30 5.37 -5.88 -4.24
CA ASN A 30 5.43 -6.88 -5.31
C ASN A 30 6.24 -8.08 -4.79
N ARG A 31 5.73 -9.29 -4.93
CA ARG A 31 6.33 -10.54 -4.48
C ARG A 31 6.38 -11.51 -5.64
N ASN A 32 7.54 -11.73 -6.24
CA ASN A 32 7.73 -12.74 -7.30
C ASN A 32 8.48 -13.99 -6.78
N PHE A 33 8.27 -15.14 -7.41
CA PHE A 33 8.73 -16.49 -7.10
C PHE A 33 8.46 -17.24 -8.44
N SER A 34 9.24 -18.27 -8.89
CA SER A 34 8.99 -19.14 -10.11
C SER A 34 9.13 -20.71 -9.90
N ASP A 35 8.12 -21.64 -10.13
CA ASP A 35 7.99 -23.10 -9.71
C ASP A 35 8.09 -24.03 -10.89
N GLU A 36 9.18 -24.77 -10.96
CA GLU A 36 9.53 -25.62 -12.08
C GLU A 36 10.22 -26.86 -11.54
N GLN A 37 9.50 -27.96 -11.44
CA GLN A 37 10.15 -29.26 -11.26
C GLN A 37 10.50 -29.87 -12.62
N ALA A 38 11.70 -30.42 -12.75
CA ALA A 38 12.07 -31.28 -13.86
C ALA A 38 12.77 -32.53 -13.33
N SER A 39 12.55 -33.67 -13.95
CA SER A 39 13.25 -34.90 -13.61
C SER A 39 13.67 -35.65 -14.85
N ALA A 40 14.76 -36.40 -14.75
CA ALA A 40 15.29 -37.24 -15.81
C ALA A 40 15.74 -38.57 -15.22
N ILE A 41 15.32 -39.67 -15.83
CA ILE A 41 15.77 -41.01 -15.49
C ILE A 41 16.54 -41.55 -16.68
N ILE A 42 17.78 -41.96 -16.46
CA ILE A 42 18.65 -42.57 -17.46
C ILE A 42 18.84 -44.04 -17.10
N ILE A 43 18.41 -44.92 -18.01
CA ILE A 43 18.62 -46.38 -17.90
C ILE A 43 19.81 -46.74 -18.80
N GLY A 44 20.92 -47.14 -18.19
CA GLY A 44 22.13 -47.56 -18.89
C GLY A 44 22.02 -48.97 -19.49
N ALA A 45 22.79 -49.23 -20.54
CA ALA A 45 22.76 -50.48 -21.31
C ALA A 45 23.04 -51.77 -20.50
N ASN A 46 23.65 -51.65 -19.31
CA ASN A 46 23.94 -52.76 -18.39
C ASN A 46 22.98 -52.82 -17.18
N GLY A 47 21.82 -52.17 -17.25
CA GLY A 47 20.79 -52.18 -16.18
C GLY A 47 21.02 -51.19 -15.04
N GLY A 48 22.06 -50.34 -15.12
CA GLY A 48 22.26 -49.25 -14.17
C GLY A 48 21.22 -48.14 -14.36
N ILE A 49 20.67 -47.60 -13.27
CA ILE A 49 19.68 -46.53 -13.29
C ILE A 49 20.30 -45.29 -12.65
N ALA A 50 20.27 -44.16 -13.36
CA ALA A 50 20.58 -42.84 -12.82
C ALA A 50 19.31 -41.98 -12.84
N SER A 51 19.09 -41.18 -11.80
CA SER A 51 17.95 -40.28 -11.69
C SER A 51 18.42 -38.89 -11.31
N PHE A 52 17.82 -37.88 -11.93
CA PHE A 52 18.05 -36.47 -11.71
C PHE A 52 16.71 -35.82 -11.45
N THR A 53 16.63 -34.96 -10.44
CA THR A 53 15.45 -34.16 -10.13
C THR A 53 15.90 -32.74 -9.85
N THR A 54 15.18 -31.77 -10.38
CA THR A 54 15.33 -30.33 -10.16
C THR A 54 13.98 -29.73 -9.80
N GLN A 55 13.98 -28.69 -8.98
CA GLN A 55 12.82 -27.87 -8.60
C GLN A 55 13.25 -26.39 -8.55
N LYS A 56 12.43 -25.53 -9.13
CA LYS A 56 12.32 -24.05 -8.98
C LYS A 56 10.98 -23.81 -8.24
N THR A 57 10.64 -22.72 -7.49
CA THR A 57 9.27 -22.39 -6.92
C THR A 57 8.65 -20.96 -7.16
N ALA A 58 7.33 -20.82 -7.59
CA ALA A 58 6.50 -19.79 -8.34
C ALA A 58 5.38 -19.04 -7.64
N VAL A 59 5.48 -17.72 -7.43
CA VAL A 59 4.48 -16.83 -6.79
C VAL A 59 4.72 -15.40 -7.23
N SER A 60 3.81 -14.78 -7.98
CA SER A 60 3.82 -13.32 -8.27
C SER A 60 2.63 -12.67 -7.57
N GLU A 61 2.85 -11.76 -6.61
CA GLU A 61 1.82 -10.99 -5.89
C GLU A 61 2.14 -9.51 -6.08
N GLN A 62 1.13 -8.69 -6.29
CA GLN A 62 1.28 -7.24 -6.31
C GLN A 62 0.20 -6.65 -5.42
N LYS A 63 0.56 -5.65 -4.63
CA LYS A 63 -0.35 -4.91 -3.76
C LYS A 63 -0.09 -3.44 -3.96
N LEU A 64 -1.16 -2.68 -4.11
CA LEU A 64 -1.13 -1.22 -4.11
C LEU A 64 -2.20 -0.75 -3.13
N GLN A 65 -1.81 0.08 -2.19
CA GLN A 65 -2.66 0.64 -1.17
C GLN A 65 -2.46 2.14 -1.12
N ASP A 66 -3.52 2.88 -1.41
CA ASP A 66 -3.56 4.33 -1.26
C ASP A 66 -4.44 4.68 -0.05
N ILE A 67 -3.86 5.42 0.89
CA ILE A 67 -4.58 6.00 2.01
C ILE A 67 -4.63 7.50 1.78
N ARG A 68 -5.85 8.05 1.77
CA ARG A 68 -6.09 9.48 1.60
C ARG A 68 -6.66 10.03 2.89
N PHE A 69 -6.06 11.10 3.36
CA PHE A 69 -6.52 11.85 4.52
C PHE A 69 -7.05 13.20 4.04
N THR A 70 -8.27 13.50 4.42
CA THR A 70 -8.83 14.85 4.39
C THR A 70 -8.86 15.33 5.83
N GLY A 71 -8.57 16.61 6.06
CA GLY A 71 -8.12 17.21 7.32
C GLY A 71 -8.87 16.98 8.63
N ASP A 72 -9.95 16.22 8.65
CA ASP A 72 -10.74 15.95 9.86
C ASP A 72 -10.23 14.74 10.69
N ASP A 73 -9.49 13.78 10.10
CA ASP A 73 -9.28 12.47 10.72
C ASP A 73 -7.82 11.93 10.64
N LEU A 74 -6.81 12.74 11.00
CA LEU A 74 -5.44 12.24 11.22
C LEU A 74 -5.24 11.79 12.69
N PRO A 75 -5.15 10.49 13.00
CA PRO A 75 -4.92 10.01 14.36
C PRO A 75 -3.49 10.36 14.79
N GLY A 76 -3.36 11.37 15.64
CA GLY A 76 -2.07 11.83 16.18
C GLY A 76 -1.92 13.36 16.23
N ILE A 77 -2.79 14.11 15.54
CA ILE A 77 -2.91 15.55 15.73
C ILE A 77 -4.02 15.77 16.77
N PRO A 78 -3.72 16.30 17.98
CA PRO A 78 -4.74 16.53 18.99
C PRO A 78 -5.82 17.44 18.42
N GLY A 79 -7.08 17.02 18.48
CA GLY A 79 -8.22 17.88 18.13
C GLY A 79 -8.14 19.18 18.93
N GLY A 80 -8.08 20.30 18.22
CA GLY A 80 -7.89 21.64 18.82
C GLY A 80 -6.47 22.22 18.71
N PHE A 81 -5.51 21.56 18.06
CA PHE A 81 -4.19 22.17 17.83
C PHE A 81 -4.23 23.43 16.93
N PHE A 82 -5.28 23.57 16.13
CA PHE A 82 -5.54 24.75 15.29
C PHE A 82 -6.76 25.57 15.77
N SER A 83 -7.31 25.31 16.96
CA SER A 83 -8.35 26.18 17.51
C SER A 83 -7.73 27.35 18.26
N ALA A 84 -7.60 28.49 17.57
CA ALA A 84 -7.58 29.83 18.15
C ALA A 84 -8.35 30.77 17.21
#